data_AF-A0ABD3Y0L5-F1
#
_entry.id   AF-A0ABD3Y0L5-F1
#
_cell.length_a   1.000
_cell.length_b   1.000
_cell.length_c   1.000
_cell.angle_alpha   90.00
_cell.angle_beta   90.00
_cell.angle_gamma   90.00
#
_symmetry.space_group_name_H-M   'P 1'
#
loop_
_entity.id
_entity.type
_entity.pdbx_description
1 polymer ?
#
loop_
_entity_poly.entity_id
_entity_poly.type
_entity_poly.pdbx_seq_one_letter_code
_entity_poly.pdbx_strand_id
1 'polypeptide(L)'
;MSAGKSFTSMAEYQVSSPAALSMMFSRKEKCCFQLFLILVLVGIFTISVCLELVIRLSPDIFQKPQVSQQAPQTAASQQSNQSNNQNAVLGSNTIDYDCQDTGGKRTFPNLGYAFKGYNILKGFPLAVGPDPGFTYPIFRPDYSKGSQTADCRNIIPLGLDITRDVSCVTSFSSQIVQTQYEVTKAISVSTTAEARLWSFSFSASAGYKEAVSTVSDEKVVLIYSTANCNYYISKLKKTKPPPFDPEFLKWVTHLNKTNVIASEQEKAKYFDFFEYYGTHYLHTVTFGASDIHEYKMSTVNYTSMREMGVDIAATASLSSQFIRVQTGFNLVESKKSVANQFLSTVQERTITKGAPPPAAGDDRTWASIVQETPIPTQYVLGSLEDLFTREYMESLGVMYDEIKTKITAYKGEYCQFLREKGLLDNCIDSVNVIILEGTEIFGAVKEKTSSWRDCHDSCQEDKSCVAMDFCKDCLRSDKKYQKCQMYTEDGYNEAESHTAMETTIWLSKIKRQLVLYNTAVIGSERLSYESNYSKSIQDCVQRCLDDEYCVIITYCNCTDKIRNCKLYTQDGIFRLKAEDGSQTHFLSNKINSVYDIYTTSKPQNLTGPN
;
A
#
# COMPACT_ATOMS: atom_id res chain seq x y z
N MET A 1 48.40 -15.03 40.65
CA MET A 1 48.56 -16.17 41.59
C MET A 1 47.32 -16.15 42.49
N SER A 2 46.37 -17.09 42.41
CA SER A 2 46.44 -18.54 42.70
C SER A 2 46.69 -18.82 44.19
N ALA A 3 45.89 -19.59 44.94
CA ALA A 3 44.58 -20.20 44.65
C ALA A 3 43.88 -20.74 45.94
N GLY A 4 42.54 -20.91 45.88
CA GLY A 4 41.77 -22.01 46.52
C GLY A 4 41.57 -21.97 48.05
N LYS A 5 40.57 -22.61 48.69
CA LYS A 5 39.39 -23.45 48.34
C LYS A 5 38.49 -23.47 49.62
N SER A 6 37.20 -23.79 49.65
CA SER A 6 36.10 -23.96 48.68
C SER A 6 34.77 -24.09 49.48
N PHE A 7 33.58 -23.79 48.91
CA PHE A 7 32.28 -24.05 49.58
C PHE A 7 31.20 -24.57 48.62
N THR A 8 30.30 -25.38 49.17
CA THR A 8 29.14 -26.12 48.60
C THR A 8 27.99 -25.22 48.11
N SER A 9 27.01 -25.63 47.29
CA SER A 9 26.67 -26.91 46.64
C SER A 9 25.76 -26.68 45.41
N MET A 10 25.76 -27.61 44.44
CA MET A 10 24.66 -27.76 43.45
C MET A 10 23.67 -28.85 43.89
N ALA A 11 22.40 -28.68 43.52
CA ALA A 11 21.39 -29.74 43.34
C ALA A 11 20.47 -29.25 42.20
N GLU A 12 20.52 -29.84 41.00
CA GLU A 12 19.80 -31.08 40.63
C GLU A 12 18.29 -31.02 40.90
N TYR A 13 17.55 -30.53 39.91
CA TYR A 13 16.10 -30.72 39.83
C TYR A 13 15.80 -32.17 39.42
N GLN A 14 15.40 -33.00 40.38
CA GLN A 14 14.98 -34.38 40.10
C GLN A 14 13.64 -34.41 39.34
N VAL A 15 13.57 -35.32 38.36
CA VAL A 15 12.33 -35.69 37.67
C VAL A 15 11.37 -36.34 38.67
N SER A 16 10.19 -35.75 38.87
CA SER A 16 9.12 -36.36 39.65
C SER A 16 8.44 -37.49 38.87
N SER A 17 8.23 -38.62 39.54
CA SER A 17 7.70 -39.87 38.97
C SER A 17 6.27 -39.74 38.40
N PRO A 18 5.92 -40.49 37.32
CA PRO A 18 4.55 -40.54 36.78
C PRO A 18 3.46 -40.94 37.77
N ALA A 19 3.82 -41.50 38.94
CA ALA A 19 2.86 -41.92 39.97
C ALA A 19 2.07 -40.75 40.59
N ALA A 20 2.58 -39.52 40.55
CA ALA A 20 1.97 -38.37 41.23
C ALA A 20 0.70 -37.81 40.54
N LEU A 21 0.47 -38.08 39.26
CA LEU A 21 -0.67 -37.51 38.50
C LEU A 21 -1.99 -38.31 38.64
N SER A 22 -2.00 -39.42 39.37
CA SER A 22 -3.14 -40.37 39.37
C SER A 22 -4.37 -39.91 40.18
N MET A 23 -4.21 -38.96 41.12
CA MET A 23 -5.22 -38.64 42.14
C MET A 23 -6.17 -37.47 41.83
N MET A 24 -6.01 -36.72 40.72
CA MET A 24 -6.79 -35.50 40.46
C MET A 24 -7.83 -35.55 39.33
N PHE A 25 -8.09 -36.72 38.73
CA PHE A 25 -9.03 -36.83 37.59
C PHE A 25 -10.21 -37.78 37.85
N SER A 26 -11.40 -37.31 37.46
CA SER A 26 -12.67 -38.03 37.47
C SER A 26 -12.65 -39.22 36.51
N ARG A 27 -13.54 -40.20 36.77
CA ARG A 27 -13.65 -41.45 36.00
C ARG A 27 -13.95 -41.21 34.51
N LYS A 28 -14.57 -40.08 34.15
CA LYS A 28 -14.80 -39.66 32.75
C LYS A 28 -13.54 -39.12 32.07
N GLU A 29 -12.73 -38.32 32.77
CA GLU A 29 -11.54 -37.67 32.23
C GLU A 29 -10.44 -38.70 31.91
N LYS A 30 -10.33 -39.76 32.73
CA LYS A 30 -9.42 -40.89 32.49
C LYS A 30 -9.75 -41.64 31.18
N CYS A 31 -11.02 -41.72 30.77
CA CYS A 31 -11.40 -42.28 29.46
C CYS A 31 -11.01 -41.35 28.30
N CYS A 32 -11.25 -40.04 28.40
CA CYS A 32 -10.86 -39.10 27.35
C CYS A 32 -9.34 -39.07 27.14
N PHE A 33 -8.55 -39.11 28.22
CA PHE A 33 -7.09 -39.12 28.13
C PHE A 33 -6.55 -40.43 27.51
N GLN A 34 -7.13 -41.58 27.86
CA GLN A 34 -6.82 -42.86 27.20
C GLN A 34 -7.16 -42.84 25.71
N LEU A 35 -8.34 -42.32 25.34
CA LEU A 35 -8.77 -42.23 23.94
C LEU A 35 -7.86 -41.28 23.14
N PHE A 36 -7.45 -40.16 23.73
CA PHE A 36 -6.49 -39.23 23.13
C PHE A 36 -5.11 -39.89 22.91
N LEU A 37 -4.58 -40.63 23.90
CA LEU A 37 -3.33 -41.36 23.74
C LEU A 37 -3.41 -42.40 22.61
N ILE A 38 -4.53 -43.12 22.51
CA ILE A 38 -4.75 -44.11 21.43
C ILE A 38 -4.80 -43.42 20.06
N LEU A 39 -5.50 -42.28 19.93
CA LEU A 39 -5.55 -41.51 18.69
C LEU A 39 -4.18 -40.95 18.29
N VAL A 40 -3.38 -40.46 19.24
CA VAL A 40 -2.00 -40.00 19.00
C VAL A 40 -1.11 -41.17 18.56
N LEU A 41 -1.20 -42.34 19.21
CA LEU A 41 -0.43 -43.53 18.83
C LEU A 41 -0.82 -44.05 17.43
N VAL A 42 -2.12 -44.06 17.09
CA VAL A 42 -2.60 -44.40 15.75
C VAL A 42 -2.09 -43.38 14.71
N GLY A 43 -2.10 -42.08 15.01
CA GLY A 43 -1.57 -41.04 14.15
C GLY A 43 -0.06 -41.15 13.90
N ILE A 44 0.71 -41.49 14.93
CA ILE A 44 2.16 -41.75 14.77
C ILE A 44 2.39 -43.00 13.92
N PHE A 45 1.59 -44.05 14.10
CA PHE A 45 1.70 -45.28 13.32
C PHE A 45 1.36 -45.07 11.84
N THR A 46 0.30 -44.31 11.52
CA THR A 46 -0.05 -43.99 10.12
C THR A 46 1.00 -43.11 9.45
N ILE A 47 1.58 -42.13 10.16
CA ILE A 47 2.70 -41.32 9.64
C ILE A 47 3.92 -42.20 9.34
N SER A 48 4.28 -43.12 10.23
CA SER A 48 5.43 -44.03 10.03
C SER A 48 5.22 -44.97 8.83
N VAL A 49 4.03 -45.54 8.67
CA VAL A 49 3.69 -46.41 7.53
C VAL A 49 3.65 -45.63 6.21
N CYS A 50 3.13 -44.40 6.21
CA CYS A 50 3.20 -43.51 5.04
C CYS A 50 4.65 -43.15 4.67
N LEU A 51 5.51 -42.90 5.66
CA LEU A 51 6.92 -42.58 5.41
C LEU A 51 7.68 -43.77 4.82
N GLU A 52 7.46 -44.99 5.31
CA GLU A 52 8.01 -46.21 4.69
C GLU A 52 7.48 -46.45 3.27
N LEU A 53 6.19 -46.17 3.00
CA LEU A 53 5.64 -46.27 1.64
C LEU A 53 6.30 -45.26 0.69
N VAL A 54 6.47 -44.01 1.11
CA VAL A 54 7.13 -42.96 0.30
C VAL A 54 8.59 -43.32 0.01
N ILE A 55 9.31 -43.87 0.98
CA ILE A 55 10.70 -44.33 0.79
C ILE A 55 10.78 -45.54 -0.18
N ARG A 56 9.80 -46.45 -0.15
CA ARG A 56 9.77 -47.61 -1.08
C ARG A 56 9.29 -47.31 -2.49
N LEU A 57 8.48 -46.26 -2.69
CA LEU A 57 7.90 -45.92 -3.99
C LEU A 57 8.76 -44.96 -4.82
N SER A 58 9.75 -44.29 -4.23
CA SER A 58 10.56 -43.24 -4.89
C SER A 58 12.07 -43.32 -4.57
N PRO A 59 12.80 -44.35 -5.05
CA PRO A 59 14.23 -44.48 -4.78
C PRO A 59 15.10 -43.36 -5.39
N ASP A 60 14.61 -42.65 -6.40
CA ASP A 60 15.41 -41.70 -7.20
C ASP A 60 15.46 -40.26 -6.63
N ILE A 61 14.72 -39.95 -5.55
CA ILE A 61 14.63 -38.58 -5.02
C ILE A 61 15.89 -38.14 -4.24
N PHE A 62 16.79 -39.08 -3.90
CA PHE A 62 18.03 -38.80 -3.14
C PHE A 62 19.34 -39.05 -3.91
N GLN A 63 19.34 -38.97 -5.24
CA GLN A 63 20.60 -38.89 -6.01
C GLN A 63 21.05 -37.45 -6.26
N LYS A 64 22.29 -37.18 -5.84
CA LYS A 64 23.01 -35.90 -6.00
C LYS A 64 23.34 -35.68 -7.49
N PRO A 65 23.09 -34.50 -8.10
CA PRO A 65 23.25 -34.34 -9.55
C PRO A 65 24.69 -34.56 -10.03
N GLN A 66 24.91 -35.58 -10.87
CA GLN A 66 26.09 -35.71 -11.71
C GLN A 66 25.90 -34.85 -12.96
N VAL A 67 26.85 -33.95 -13.25
CA VAL A 67 26.83 -33.13 -14.46
C VAL A 67 27.21 -33.99 -15.66
N SER A 68 26.22 -34.41 -16.45
CA SER A 68 26.45 -35.03 -17.75
C SER A 68 26.42 -33.98 -18.85
N GLN A 69 27.57 -33.75 -19.49
CA GLN A 69 27.67 -32.95 -20.72
C GLN A 69 27.52 -33.87 -21.93
N GLN A 70 26.40 -33.77 -22.65
CA GLN A 70 26.28 -34.30 -24.02
C GLN A 70 25.62 -33.27 -24.93
N ALA A 71 26.43 -32.70 -25.81
CA ALA A 71 25.96 -31.89 -26.94
C ALA A 71 25.71 -32.80 -28.18
N PRO A 72 24.75 -32.46 -29.07
CA PRO A 72 24.57 -33.19 -30.31
C PRO A 72 25.78 -33.06 -31.25
N GLN A 73 26.14 -34.17 -31.90
CA GLN A 73 27.22 -34.21 -32.88
C GLN A 73 26.74 -33.67 -34.23
N THR A 74 27.48 -32.73 -34.81
CA THR A 74 27.49 -32.48 -36.27
C THR A 74 28.84 -32.87 -36.84
N ALA A 75 28.83 -33.57 -37.98
CA ALA A 75 30.01 -34.20 -38.56
C ALA A 75 31.01 -33.20 -39.13
N ALA A 76 32.28 -33.59 -39.16
CA ALA A 76 33.41 -32.75 -39.56
C ALA A 76 34.00 -33.16 -40.92
N SER A 77 34.64 -32.19 -41.58
CA SER A 77 35.87 -32.38 -42.38
C SER A 77 36.62 -31.04 -42.39
N GLN A 78 37.70 -30.88 -41.60
CA GLN A 78 39.10 -31.13 -41.99
C GLN A 78 39.67 -30.04 -42.95
N GLN A 79 40.91 -29.54 -42.81
CA GLN A 79 42.09 -30.13 -42.14
C GLN A 79 43.22 -29.12 -41.84
N SER A 80 43.98 -29.36 -40.75
CA SER A 80 45.43 -29.02 -40.56
C SER A 80 45.88 -27.53 -40.49
N ASN A 81 46.89 -27.11 -39.72
CA ASN A 81 47.98 -27.84 -39.03
C ASN A 81 48.49 -27.10 -37.75
N GLN A 82 48.97 -27.88 -36.76
CA GLN A 82 50.17 -27.72 -35.88
C GLN A 82 50.67 -26.31 -35.41
N SER A 83 51.23 -26.08 -34.20
CA SER A 83 51.44 -26.89 -32.98
C SER A 83 52.11 -26.03 -31.87
N ASN A 84 52.16 -26.56 -30.63
CA ASN A 84 52.94 -26.13 -29.44
C ASN A 84 52.27 -25.05 -28.55
N ASN A 85 51.90 -25.25 -27.26
CA ASN A 85 52.42 -26.03 -26.10
C ASN A 85 53.21 -25.14 -25.11
N GLN A 86 52.56 -24.63 -24.05
CA GLN A 86 52.84 -25.00 -22.64
C GLN A 86 52.16 -24.06 -21.60
N ASN A 87 51.82 -24.67 -20.46
CA ASN A 87 51.63 -24.10 -19.11
C ASN A 87 50.47 -23.12 -18.85
N ALA A 88 49.37 -23.68 -18.37
CA ALA A 88 48.31 -22.94 -17.68
C ALA A 88 48.79 -22.40 -16.33
N VAL A 89 48.62 -21.09 -16.13
CA VAL A 89 48.42 -20.50 -14.80
C VAL A 89 46.93 -20.20 -14.67
N LEU A 90 46.32 -20.61 -13.56
CA LEU A 90 44.93 -20.31 -13.22
C LEU A 90 44.75 -18.83 -12.89
N GLY A 91 44.69 -18.00 -13.94
CA GLY A 91 44.27 -16.61 -13.85
C GLY A 91 42.76 -16.52 -13.73
N SER A 92 42.28 -15.80 -12.73
CA SER A 92 40.89 -15.35 -12.68
C SER A 92 40.64 -14.39 -13.84
N ASN A 93 39.95 -14.87 -14.88
CA ASN A 93 39.50 -14.03 -16.00
C ASN A 93 38.34 -13.11 -15.55
N THR A 94 38.65 -12.11 -14.72
CA THR A 94 37.89 -10.87 -14.70
C THR A 94 38.07 -10.22 -16.06
N ILE A 95 37.07 -10.36 -16.92
CA ILE A 95 36.96 -9.62 -18.17
C ILE A 95 36.72 -8.17 -17.78
N ASP A 96 37.80 -7.39 -17.71
CA ASP A 96 37.74 -5.94 -17.60
C ASP A 96 37.20 -5.41 -18.94
N TYR A 97 35.96 -4.92 -18.93
CA TYR A 97 35.33 -4.39 -20.13
C TYR A 97 35.86 -2.97 -20.36
N ASP A 98 36.85 -2.84 -21.24
CA ASP A 98 37.33 -1.54 -21.70
C ASP A 98 36.20 -0.79 -22.43
N CYS A 99 35.47 0.08 -21.71
CA CYS A 99 34.33 0.82 -22.23
C CYS A 99 34.70 1.91 -23.27
N GLN A 100 35.93 1.91 -23.81
CA GLN A 100 36.43 2.91 -24.76
C GLN A 100 35.84 2.82 -26.18
N ASP A 101 35.26 1.68 -26.58
CA ASP A 101 34.49 1.66 -27.83
C ASP A 101 33.21 2.50 -27.68
N THR A 102 32.98 3.41 -28.63
CA THR A 102 31.85 4.35 -28.67
C THR A 102 30.77 3.95 -29.68
N GLY A 103 30.90 2.79 -30.33
CA GLY A 103 29.92 2.23 -31.27
C GLY A 103 28.51 2.06 -30.67
N GLY A 104 27.64 3.06 -30.88
CA GLY A 104 26.18 2.91 -30.74
C GLY A 104 25.65 2.73 -29.31
N LYS A 105 26.31 3.28 -28.29
CA LYS A 105 25.82 3.24 -26.89
C LYS A 105 24.39 3.80 -26.79
N ARG A 106 23.44 2.99 -26.30
CA ARG A 106 22.00 3.34 -26.27
C ARG A 106 21.61 4.02 -24.96
N THR A 107 20.69 4.97 -25.00
CA THR A 107 19.99 5.46 -23.79
C THR A 107 18.95 4.43 -23.33
N PHE A 108 18.38 4.63 -22.15
CA PHE A 108 17.24 3.83 -21.70
C PHE A 108 15.96 4.26 -22.44
N PRO A 109 15.20 3.35 -23.06
CA PRO A 109 13.95 3.69 -23.75
C PRO A 109 12.93 4.35 -22.80
N ASN A 110 12.17 5.34 -23.30
CA ASN A 110 11.14 6.07 -22.55
C ASN A 110 11.60 6.79 -21.26
N LEU A 111 12.91 6.89 -20.99
CA LEU A 111 13.46 7.59 -19.82
C LEU A 111 12.95 9.03 -19.65
N GLY A 112 12.47 9.67 -20.73
CA GLY A 112 11.80 10.96 -20.73
C GLY A 112 10.70 11.12 -19.67
N TYR A 113 10.00 10.05 -19.29
CA TYR A 113 9.01 10.11 -18.21
C TYR A 113 9.62 10.47 -16.85
N ALA A 114 10.85 10.03 -16.53
CA ALA A 114 11.49 10.29 -15.23
C ALA A 114 11.79 11.78 -14.97
N PHE A 115 11.67 12.63 -15.99
CA PHE A 115 11.87 14.07 -15.90
C PHE A 115 10.57 14.88 -15.84
N LYS A 116 9.41 14.22 -15.97
CA LYS A 116 8.09 14.87 -15.91
C LYS A 116 7.68 15.24 -14.49
N GLY A 117 6.85 16.26 -14.39
CA GLY A 117 6.02 16.46 -13.22
C GLY A 117 4.82 15.50 -13.18
N TYR A 118 4.09 15.57 -12.07
CA TYR A 118 2.92 14.73 -11.84
C TYR A 118 1.84 15.48 -11.05
N ASN A 119 0.62 15.48 -11.55
CA ASN A 119 -0.55 16.06 -10.91
C ASN A 119 -1.32 14.96 -10.18
N ILE A 120 -1.15 14.87 -8.86
CA ILE A 120 -1.74 13.79 -8.05
C ILE A 120 -3.28 13.75 -8.10
N LEU A 121 -3.95 14.86 -8.41
CA LEU A 121 -5.41 14.93 -8.44
C LEU A 121 -5.97 14.41 -9.76
N LYS A 122 -5.24 14.63 -10.86
CA LYS A 122 -5.61 14.18 -12.20
C LYS A 122 -5.07 12.79 -12.52
N GLY A 123 -4.19 12.25 -11.68
CA GLY A 123 -3.63 10.91 -11.82
C GLY A 123 -4.70 9.82 -11.85
N PHE A 124 -4.49 8.81 -12.68
CA PHE A 124 -5.19 7.54 -12.63
C PHE A 124 -4.24 6.44 -13.17
N PRO A 125 -3.36 5.89 -12.32
CA PRO A 125 -2.45 4.81 -12.69
C PRO A 125 -3.08 3.59 -13.39
N LEU A 126 -4.39 3.35 -13.25
CA LEU A 126 -5.12 2.27 -13.93
C LEU A 126 -5.73 2.70 -15.30
N ALA A 127 -5.45 3.92 -15.80
CA ALA A 127 -5.98 4.42 -17.06
C ALA A 127 -5.63 3.53 -18.27
N VAL A 128 -6.50 3.50 -19.28
CA VAL A 128 -6.11 3.01 -20.60
C VAL A 128 -5.14 4.01 -21.23
N GLY A 129 -3.91 3.56 -21.53
CA GLY A 129 -2.83 4.41 -22.01
C GLY A 129 -1.98 5.02 -20.88
N PRO A 130 -1.31 6.17 -21.13
CA PRO A 130 -0.53 6.87 -20.11
C PRO A 130 -1.40 7.32 -18.95
N ASP A 131 -0.84 7.36 -17.74
CA ASP A 131 -1.50 7.97 -16.60
C ASP A 131 -1.76 9.48 -16.88
N PRO A 132 -3.02 9.96 -16.81
CA PRO A 132 -3.38 11.37 -17.01
C PRO A 132 -2.75 12.35 -15.99
N GLY A 133 -2.16 11.84 -14.91
CA GLY A 133 -1.37 12.63 -13.96
C GLY A 133 -0.03 13.10 -14.50
N PHE A 134 0.56 12.47 -15.53
CA PHE A 134 1.86 12.89 -16.07
C PHE A 134 1.76 14.25 -16.80
N THR A 135 2.57 15.22 -16.37
CA THR A 135 2.55 16.59 -16.88
C THR A 135 3.77 16.90 -17.77
N TYR A 136 4.13 18.19 -17.92
CA TYR A 136 5.30 18.63 -18.68
C TYR A 136 6.63 18.33 -17.95
N PRO A 137 7.77 18.30 -18.68
CA PRO A 137 9.09 18.10 -18.07
C PRO A 137 9.46 19.21 -17.09
N ILE A 138 9.80 18.84 -15.86
CA ILE A 138 10.43 19.72 -14.85
C ILE A 138 11.94 19.74 -15.10
N PHE A 139 12.49 18.57 -15.40
CA PHE A 139 13.92 18.35 -15.66
C PHE A 139 14.16 18.06 -17.14
N ARG A 140 15.43 18.04 -17.54
CA ARG A 140 15.84 17.52 -18.85
C ARG A 140 17.07 16.60 -18.73
N PRO A 141 17.22 15.61 -19.63
CA PRO A 141 18.43 14.80 -19.68
C PRO A 141 19.63 15.63 -20.15
N ASP A 142 20.78 15.46 -19.49
CA ASP A 142 22.07 15.98 -19.93
C ASP A 142 23.10 14.84 -19.99
N TYR A 143 23.60 14.54 -21.18
CA TYR A 143 24.58 13.49 -21.41
C TYR A 143 26.02 14.00 -21.51
N SER A 144 26.26 15.32 -21.42
CA SER A 144 27.58 15.95 -21.61
C SER A 144 28.66 15.44 -20.63
N LYS A 145 28.23 15.03 -19.44
CA LYS A 145 29.04 14.38 -18.39
C LYS A 145 28.35 13.13 -17.86
N GLY A 146 27.54 12.48 -18.70
CA GLY A 146 26.79 11.28 -18.33
C GLY A 146 27.74 10.13 -17.99
N SER A 147 27.39 9.35 -16.97
CA SER A 147 28.10 8.09 -16.66
C SER A 147 27.60 6.97 -17.58
N GLN A 148 28.26 5.81 -17.53
CA GLN A 148 27.83 4.61 -18.23
C GLN A 148 27.43 3.53 -17.22
N THR A 149 26.58 2.59 -17.60
CA THR A 149 26.38 1.36 -16.82
C THR A 149 27.68 0.56 -16.76
N ALA A 150 27.90 -0.17 -15.66
CA ALA A 150 29.13 -0.93 -15.42
C ALA A 150 29.38 -2.08 -16.42
N ASP A 151 28.36 -2.48 -17.20
CA ASP A 151 28.46 -3.44 -18.29
C ASP A 151 28.67 -2.80 -19.67
N CYS A 152 29.02 -1.51 -19.69
CA CYS A 152 29.17 -0.66 -20.87
C CYS A 152 27.95 -0.57 -21.83
N ARG A 153 26.74 -1.02 -21.47
CA ARG A 153 25.61 -1.05 -22.43
C ARG A 153 24.86 0.26 -22.61
N ASN A 154 24.70 1.06 -21.55
CA ASN A 154 23.84 2.24 -21.58
C ASN A 154 24.53 3.50 -21.05
N ILE A 155 24.24 4.65 -21.68
CA ILE A 155 24.61 5.97 -21.13
C ILE A 155 23.50 6.43 -20.17
N ILE A 156 23.92 6.91 -19.00
CA ILE A 156 23.07 7.47 -17.94
C ILE A 156 23.25 8.99 -17.96
N PRO A 157 22.18 9.79 -18.08
CA PRO A 157 22.30 11.25 -18.03
C PRO A 157 22.65 11.73 -16.62
N LEU A 158 23.22 12.93 -16.53
CA LEU A 158 23.57 13.58 -15.28
C LEU A 158 22.36 13.64 -14.33
N GLY A 159 22.62 13.29 -13.07
CA GLY A 159 21.64 13.39 -11.99
C GLY A 159 20.61 12.27 -11.88
N LEU A 160 20.74 11.21 -12.70
CA LEU A 160 20.04 9.95 -12.47
C LEU A 160 20.99 8.87 -11.93
N ASP A 161 20.46 7.99 -11.10
CA ASP A 161 20.93 6.61 -10.95
C ASP A 161 19.94 5.69 -11.66
N ILE A 162 20.45 4.80 -12.52
CA ILE A 162 19.61 3.85 -13.26
C ILE A 162 20.16 2.44 -13.05
N THR A 163 19.30 1.56 -12.55
CA THR A 163 19.62 0.15 -12.26
C THR A 163 18.71 -0.73 -13.10
N ARG A 164 19.25 -1.76 -13.77
CA ARG A 164 18.40 -2.76 -14.43
C ARG A 164 17.71 -3.64 -13.39
N ASP A 165 16.42 -3.84 -13.60
CA ASP A 165 15.52 -4.63 -12.76
C ASP A 165 14.68 -5.50 -13.70
N VAL A 166 15.33 -6.43 -14.41
CA VAL A 166 14.66 -7.31 -15.37
C VAL A 166 14.01 -8.45 -14.60
N SER A 167 12.78 -8.21 -14.14
CA SER A 167 12.05 -9.09 -13.23
C SER A 167 10.58 -9.12 -13.61
N CYS A 168 10.09 -10.28 -14.04
CA CYS A 168 8.71 -10.41 -14.52
C CYS A 168 7.94 -11.45 -13.70
N VAL A 169 6.93 -10.95 -12.98
CA VAL A 169 6.02 -11.71 -12.14
C VAL A 169 4.74 -11.91 -12.92
N THR A 170 4.53 -13.15 -13.33
CA THR A 170 3.56 -13.54 -14.33
C THR A 170 2.34 -14.23 -13.73
N SER A 171 2.42 -14.62 -12.46
CA SER A 171 1.28 -14.83 -11.58
C SER A 171 0.59 -13.50 -11.27
N PHE A 172 -0.73 -13.44 -11.49
CA PHE A 172 -1.51 -12.28 -11.13
C PHE A 172 -1.76 -12.18 -9.63
N SER A 173 -1.75 -10.96 -9.09
CA SER A 173 -2.25 -10.63 -7.75
C SER A 173 -3.54 -9.83 -7.88
N SER A 174 -4.59 -10.22 -7.14
CA SER A 174 -5.92 -9.59 -7.23
C SER A 174 -6.27 -8.80 -5.97
N GLN A 175 -6.84 -7.62 -6.18
CA GLN A 175 -7.39 -6.75 -5.14
C GLN A 175 -8.89 -6.58 -5.37
N ILE A 176 -9.68 -6.85 -4.34
CA ILE A 176 -11.13 -6.63 -4.32
C ILE A 176 -11.35 -5.17 -3.90
N VAL A 177 -12.28 -4.50 -4.57
CA VAL A 177 -12.56 -3.08 -4.41
C VAL A 177 -14.07 -2.86 -4.39
N GLN A 178 -14.58 -2.50 -3.22
CA GLN A 178 -15.99 -2.32 -2.88
C GLN A 178 -16.32 -0.89 -2.47
N THR A 179 -15.31 -0.04 -2.21
CA THR A 179 -15.51 1.32 -1.68
C THR A 179 -14.54 2.35 -2.29
N GLN A 180 -14.84 3.64 -2.14
CA GLN A 180 -13.97 4.73 -2.63
C GLN A 180 -12.56 4.70 -2.00
N TYR A 181 -12.46 4.29 -0.73
CA TYR A 181 -11.17 4.05 -0.08
C TYR A 181 -10.37 2.97 -0.82
N GLU A 182 -11.00 1.83 -1.09
CA GLU A 182 -10.36 0.68 -1.74
C GLU A 182 -9.96 0.99 -3.20
N VAL A 183 -10.77 1.78 -3.93
CA VAL A 183 -10.40 2.33 -5.24
C VAL A 183 -9.10 3.13 -5.11
N THR A 184 -9.04 4.06 -4.16
CA THR A 184 -7.87 4.92 -3.95
C THR A 184 -6.63 4.11 -3.54
N LYS A 185 -6.80 3.11 -2.68
CA LYS A 185 -5.74 2.20 -2.20
C LYS A 185 -5.17 1.36 -3.34
N ALA A 186 -6.02 0.74 -4.16
CA ALA A 186 -5.60 -0.09 -5.29
C ALA A 186 -4.79 0.71 -6.33
N ILE A 187 -5.23 1.93 -6.63
CA ILE A 187 -4.52 2.84 -7.54
C ILE A 187 -3.19 3.33 -6.93
N SER A 188 -3.19 3.63 -5.62
CA SER A 188 -2.00 4.09 -4.87
C SER A 188 -0.88 3.07 -4.76
N VAL A 189 -1.09 1.78 -5.09
CA VAL A 189 0.00 0.80 -5.18
C VAL A 189 1.06 1.24 -6.19
N SER A 190 0.63 1.91 -7.26
CA SER A 190 1.53 2.41 -8.31
C SER A 190 2.22 3.74 -7.94
N THR A 191 1.79 4.43 -6.88
CA THR A 191 2.27 5.79 -6.52
C THR A 191 2.55 5.91 -5.02
N THR A 192 3.82 5.99 -4.62
CA THR A 192 4.21 5.87 -3.20
C THR A 192 4.86 7.14 -2.61
N ALA A 193 5.10 7.09 -1.30
CA ALA A 193 5.51 8.18 -0.38
C ALA A 193 4.43 9.24 -0.10
N GLU A 194 4.21 10.20 -1.01
CA GLU A 194 3.42 11.40 -0.68
C GLU A 194 1.95 11.33 -1.12
N ALA A 195 1.63 10.56 -2.16
CA ALA A 195 0.24 10.28 -2.57
C ALA A 195 -0.63 9.78 -1.40
N ARG A 196 -0.05 8.94 -0.53
CA ARG A 196 -0.70 8.40 0.67
C ARG A 196 -0.98 9.44 1.77
N LEU A 197 -0.35 10.62 1.68
CA LEU A 197 -0.57 11.77 2.57
C LEU A 197 -1.56 12.78 1.96
N TRP A 198 -1.96 12.58 0.71
CA TRP A 198 -2.86 13.46 -0.03
C TRP A 198 -4.26 12.86 -0.11
N SER A 199 -5.05 13.25 0.88
CA SER A 199 -6.47 12.96 1.14
C SER A 199 -7.42 12.93 -0.07
N PHE A 200 -7.12 13.67 -1.14
CA PHE A 200 -7.96 13.84 -2.33
C PHE A 200 -7.26 13.39 -3.62
N SER A 201 -6.25 12.51 -3.52
CA SER A 201 -5.55 11.92 -4.66
C SER A 201 -6.50 11.30 -5.69
N PHE A 202 -6.18 11.45 -6.98
CA PHE A 202 -6.90 10.94 -8.16
C PHE A 202 -8.34 11.43 -8.38
N SER A 203 -8.92 12.18 -7.44
CA SER A 203 -10.32 12.62 -7.44
C SER A 203 -10.78 13.40 -8.68
N ALA A 204 -9.87 14.10 -9.36
CA ALA A 204 -10.16 14.89 -10.58
C ALA A 204 -9.98 14.07 -11.87
N SER A 205 -9.59 12.80 -11.78
CA SER A 205 -9.47 11.92 -12.95
C SER A 205 -10.80 11.27 -13.32
N ALA A 206 -11.09 11.17 -14.63
CA ALA A 206 -12.33 10.56 -15.10
C ALA A 206 -12.45 9.07 -14.71
N GLY A 207 -11.35 8.32 -14.77
CA GLY A 207 -11.32 6.90 -14.40
C GLY A 207 -11.56 6.66 -12.91
N TYR A 208 -11.06 7.53 -12.03
CA TYR A 208 -11.37 7.45 -10.60
C TYR A 208 -12.85 7.72 -10.35
N LYS A 209 -13.42 8.75 -10.97
CA LYS A 209 -14.86 9.04 -10.85
C LYS A 209 -15.73 7.88 -11.36
N GLU A 210 -15.36 7.25 -12.47
CA GLU A 210 -16.05 6.05 -12.97
C GLU A 210 -15.96 4.88 -11.98
N ALA A 211 -14.77 4.59 -11.46
CA ALA A 211 -14.54 3.51 -10.50
C ALA A 211 -15.28 3.74 -9.18
N VAL A 212 -15.23 4.96 -8.63
CA VAL A 212 -15.98 5.35 -7.43
C VAL A 212 -17.48 5.26 -7.66
N SER A 213 -18.01 5.85 -8.74
CA SER A 213 -19.44 5.74 -9.07
C SER A 213 -19.90 4.29 -9.21
N THR A 214 -19.06 3.43 -9.78
CA THR A 214 -19.37 2.00 -9.95
C THR A 214 -19.56 1.28 -8.60
N VAL A 215 -18.72 1.59 -7.60
CA VAL A 215 -18.79 0.94 -6.27
C VAL A 215 -19.78 1.63 -5.32
N SER A 216 -19.95 2.95 -5.43
CA SER A 216 -20.93 3.72 -4.64
C SER A 216 -22.39 3.38 -4.94
N ASP A 217 -22.69 2.78 -6.10
CA ASP A 217 -24.02 2.27 -6.42
C ASP A 217 -24.40 0.98 -5.66
N GLU A 218 -23.52 0.48 -4.77
CA GLU A 218 -23.61 -0.72 -3.90
C GLU A 218 -23.87 -2.07 -4.60
N LYS A 219 -24.12 -2.06 -5.91
CA LYS A 219 -24.51 -3.22 -6.73
C LYS A 219 -23.35 -3.93 -7.40
N VAL A 220 -22.16 -3.32 -7.43
CA VAL A 220 -20.99 -3.82 -8.14
C VAL A 220 -19.75 -3.82 -7.24
N VAL A 221 -19.06 -4.95 -7.24
CA VAL A 221 -17.71 -5.12 -6.72
C VAL A 221 -16.74 -5.09 -7.88
N LEU A 222 -15.73 -4.24 -7.80
CA LEU A 222 -14.59 -4.22 -8.72
C LEU A 222 -13.52 -5.19 -8.22
N ILE A 223 -12.81 -5.85 -9.13
CA ILE A 223 -11.65 -6.67 -8.82
C ILE A 223 -10.56 -6.37 -9.83
N TYR A 224 -9.41 -5.86 -9.36
CA TYR A 224 -8.26 -5.59 -10.21
C TYR A 224 -7.21 -6.69 -10.01
N SER A 225 -6.91 -7.41 -11.08
CA SER A 225 -5.95 -8.52 -11.08
C SER A 225 -4.76 -8.17 -11.96
N THR A 226 -3.57 -8.03 -11.38
CA THR A 226 -2.40 -7.45 -12.03
C THR A 226 -1.19 -8.39 -12.05
N ALA A 227 -0.55 -8.51 -13.22
CA ALA A 227 0.79 -9.05 -13.41
C ALA A 227 1.74 -7.93 -13.87
N ASN A 228 3.02 -7.99 -13.50
CA ASN A 228 3.99 -6.93 -13.76
C ASN A 228 5.32 -7.48 -14.28
N CYS A 229 5.92 -6.77 -15.25
CA CYS A 229 7.20 -7.10 -15.84
C CYS A 229 8.11 -5.87 -15.83
N ASN A 230 8.97 -5.78 -14.82
CA ASN A 230 9.94 -4.71 -14.66
C ASN A 230 11.13 -4.90 -15.62
N TYR A 231 11.77 -3.80 -15.99
CA TYR A 231 12.97 -3.79 -16.83
C TYR A 231 14.10 -2.91 -16.27
N TYR A 232 13.80 -1.69 -15.81
CA TYR A 232 14.77 -0.87 -15.07
C TYR A 232 14.10 0.11 -14.11
N ILE A 233 14.86 0.58 -13.12
CA ILE A 233 14.46 1.60 -12.17
C ILE A 233 15.35 2.83 -12.39
N SER A 234 14.73 4.01 -12.51
CA SER A 234 15.39 5.31 -12.57
C SER A 234 15.13 6.08 -11.28
N LYS A 235 16.15 6.71 -10.69
CA LYS A 235 16.06 7.50 -9.47
C LYS A 235 16.78 8.83 -9.61
N LEU A 236 16.14 9.92 -9.16
CA LEU A 236 16.77 11.25 -9.09
C LEU A 236 17.81 11.30 -7.96
N LYS A 237 19.03 11.74 -8.29
CA LYS A 237 20.09 12.02 -7.33
C LYS A 237 19.76 13.30 -6.56
N LYS A 238 19.41 13.19 -5.27
CA LYS A 238 19.04 14.37 -4.45
C LYS A 238 20.11 15.46 -4.43
N THR A 239 21.38 15.07 -4.29
CA THR A 239 22.52 16.01 -4.10
C THR A 239 23.15 16.53 -5.39
N LYS A 240 22.76 15.97 -6.54
CA LYS A 240 23.21 16.37 -7.88
C LYS A 240 22.07 16.07 -8.86
N PRO A 241 20.94 16.78 -8.78
CA PRO A 241 19.78 16.51 -9.62
C PRO A 241 20.12 16.74 -11.11
N PRO A 242 19.31 16.21 -12.05
CA PRO A 242 19.41 16.61 -13.44
C PRO A 242 19.14 18.12 -13.58
N PRO A 243 19.67 18.78 -14.62
CA PRO A 243 19.35 20.17 -14.86
C PRO A 243 17.85 20.35 -15.13
N PHE A 244 17.29 21.45 -14.63
CA PHE A 244 15.93 21.86 -14.96
C PHE A 244 15.72 22.08 -16.46
N ASP A 245 14.48 21.87 -16.89
CA ASP A 245 14.05 22.27 -18.23
C ASP A 245 14.04 23.82 -18.36
N PRO A 246 14.50 24.40 -19.48
CA PRO A 246 14.46 25.85 -19.69
C PRO A 246 13.08 26.49 -19.57
N GLU A 247 11.99 25.79 -19.95
CA GLU A 247 10.63 26.31 -19.77
C GLU A 247 10.23 26.31 -18.28
N PHE A 248 10.62 25.28 -17.52
CA PHE A 248 10.41 25.26 -16.06
C PHE A 248 11.10 26.45 -15.39
N LEU A 249 12.34 26.76 -15.78
CA LEU A 249 13.08 27.93 -15.27
C LEU A 249 12.43 29.27 -15.63
N LYS A 250 11.81 29.39 -16.81
CA LYS A 250 11.02 30.60 -17.17
C LYS A 250 9.81 30.76 -16.26
N TRP A 251 9.11 29.67 -15.94
CA TRP A 251 7.99 29.68 -14.99
C TRP A 251 8.44 30.06 -13.57
N VAL A 252 9.53 29.48 -13.05
CA VAL A 252 10.13 29.88 -11.76
C VAL A 252 10.46 31.37 -11.75
N THR A 253 11.03 31.89 -12.84
CA THR A 253 11.34 33.32 -13.01
C THR A 253 10.08 34.19 -13.09
N HIS A 254 8.96 33.67 -13.60
CA HIS A 254 7.67 34.36 -13.64
C HIS A 254 7.04 34.43 -12.24
N LEU A 255 7.03 33.32 -11.49
CA LEU A 255 6.55 33.27 -10.11
C LEU A 255 7.34 34.24 -9.22
N ASN A 256 8.68 34.24 -9.32
CA ASN A 256 9.59 35.14 -8.59
C ASN A 256 9.34 36.65 -8.80
N LYS A 257 8.63 37.04 -9.88
CA LYS A 257 8.29 38.46 -10.14
C LYS A 257 6.96 38.87 -9.50
N THR A 258 6.25 37.94 -8.86
CA THR A 258 4.94 38.17 -8.26
C THR A 258 5.11 38.55 -6.77
N ASN A 259 5.79 39.67 -6.52
CA ASN A 259 6.04 40.20 -5.17
C ASN A 259 4.99 41.26 -4.77
N VAL A 260 3.78 41.14 -5.31
CA VAL A 260 2.63 41.98 -4.98
C VAL A 260 1.69 41.16 -4.11
N ILE A 261 1.23 41.76 -3.00
CA ILE A 261 0.26 41.27 -2.01
C ILE A 261 -0.56 40.06 -2.48
N ALA A 262 -0.58 39.01 -1.65
CA ALA A 262 -1.37 37.78 -1.83
C ALA A 262 -2.79 38.12 -2.32
N SER A 263 -3.02 37.86 -3.60
CA SER A 263 -4.21 38.28 -4.34
C SER A 263 -4.63 37.17 -5.28
N GLU A 264 -5.92 37.16 -5.67
CA GLU A 264 -6.45 36.12 -6.55
C GLU A 264 -5.70 36.05 -7.90
N GLN A 265 -5.15 37.17 -8.38
CA GLN A 265 -4.31 37.20 -9.58
C GLN A 265 -2.93 36.55 -9.39
N GLU A 266 -2.34 36.61 -8.18
CA GLU A 266 -1.14 35.85 -7.87
C GLU A 266 -1.47 34.35 -7.78
N LYS A 267 -2.49 34.02 -6.98
CA LYS A 267 -2.95 32.65 -6.72
C LYS A 267 -3.25 31.89 -8.02
N ALA A 268 -3.92 32.54 -8.97
CA ALA A 268 -4.18 32.00 -10.30
C ALA A 268 -2.92 31.55 -11.05
N LYS A 269 -1.79 32.27 -10.95
CA LYS A 269 -0.52 31.88 -11.59
C LYS A 269 0.09 30.62 -10.99
N TYR A 270 -0.04 30.44 -9.68
CA TYR A 270 0.39 29.22 -9.00
C TYR A 270 -0.50 28.04 -9.38
N PHE A 271 -1.81 28.27 -9.56
CA PHE A 271 -2.71 27.26 -10.10
C PHE A 271 -2.40 26.90 -11.55
N ASP A 272 -2.09 27.86 -12.42
CA ASP A 272 -1.62 27.59 -13.79
C ASP A 272 -0.30 26.81 -13.80
N PHE A 273 0.61 27.11 -12.86
CA PHE A 273 1.83 26.34 -12.65
C PHE A 273 1.55 24.89 -12.21
N PHE A 274 0.54 24.64 -11.37
CA PHE A 274 0.10 23.29 -11.00
C PHE A 274 -0.67 22.57 -12.12
N GLU A 275 -1.40 23.29 -12.97
CA GLU A 275 -1.99 22.73 -14.18
C GLU A 275 -0.90 22.27 -15.16
N TYR A 276 0.21 23.01 -15.26
CA TYR A 276 1.27 22.76 -16.24
C TYR A 276 2.33 21.75 -15.77
N TYR A 277 2.83 21.85 -14.53
CA TYR A 277 3.84 20.93 -13.99
C TYR A 277 3.28 19.94 -12.95
N GLY A 278 2.02 20.07 -12.56
CA GLY A 278 1.45 19.22 -11.51
C GLY A 278 1.80 19.70 -10.11
N THR A 279 1.64 18.81 -9.14
CA THR A 279 1.86 19.10 -7.70
C THR A 279 3.06 18.35 -7.13
N HIS A 280 3.65 17.44 -7.89
CA HIS A 280 4.73 16.54 -7.51
C HIS A 280 5.72 16.38 -8.68
N TYR A 281 6.92 15.86 -8.38
CA TYR A 281 7.87 15.35 -9.35
C TYR A 281 8.13 13.86 -9.12
N LEU A 282 8.68 13.18 -10.12
CA LEU A 282 8.96 11.74 -10.07
C LEU A 282 10.33 11.47 -9.45
N HIS A 283 10.40 11.16 -8.15
CA HIS A 283 11.67 10.87 -7.46
C HIS A 283 12.28 9.53 -7.87
N THR A 284 11.45 8.51 -8.07
CA THR A 284 11.86 7.19 -8.55
C THR A 284 10.79 6.65 -9.48
N VAL A 285 11.17 6.00 -10.57
CA VAL A 285 10.26 5.42 -11.56
C VAL A 285 10.75 4.02 -11.93
N THR A 286 9.90 3.02 -11.74
CA THR A 286 10.06 1.67 -12.28
C THR A 286 9.45 1.64 -13.68
N PHE A 287 10.26 1.22 -14.65
CA PHE A 287 9.90 1.10 -16.04
C PHE A 287 9.77 -0.37 -16.42
N GLY A 288 8.70 -0.71 -17.15
CA GLY A 288 8.35 -2.07 -17.50
C GLY A 288 7.03 -2.16 -18.27
N ALA A 289 6.28 -3.22 -18.03
CA ALA A 289 4.89 -3.37 -18.48
C ALA A 289 4.01 -3.97 -17.37
N SER A 290 2.71 -3.73 -17.46
CA SER A 290 1.70 -4.33 -16.60
C SER A 290 0.57 -4.90 -17.44
N ASP A 291 0.06 -6.06 -17.02
CA ASP A 291 -1.14 -6.67 -17.56
C ASP A 291 -2.18 -6.69 -16.45
N ILE A 292 -3.32 -6.03 -16.65
CA ILE A 292 -4.32 -5.77 -15.62
C ILE A 292 -5.67 -6.24 -16.15
N HIS A 293 -6.35 -7.12 -15.43
CA HIS A 293 -7.76 -7.43 -15.68
C HIS A 293 -8.62 -6.72 -14.64
N GLU A 294 -9.53 -5.88 -15.11
CA GLU A 294 -10.62 -5.32 -14.33
C GLU A 294 -11.84 -6.23 -14.48
N TYR A 295 -12.34 -6.76 -13.36
CA TYR A 295 -13.60 -7.50 -13.32
C TYR A 295 -14.67 -6.68 -12.59
N LYS A 296 -15.87 -6.60 -13.16
CA LYS A 296 -17.07 -6.04 -12.51
C LYS A 296 -18.01 -7.19 -12.16
N MET A 297 -18.15 -7.49 -10.86
CA MET A 297 -19.02 -8.55 -10.33
C MET A 297 -20.23 -7.91 -9.63
N SER A 298 -21.43 -8.50 -9.73
CA SER A 298 -22.55 -7.99 -8.91
C SER A 298 -22.36 -8.33 -7.43
N THR A 299 -22.81 -7.47 -6.52
CA THR A 299 -22.72 -7.72 -5.07
C THR A 299 -23.44 -9.02 -4.66
N VAL A 300 -24.51 -9.39 -5.37
CA VAL A 300 -25.22 -10.67 -5.18
C VAL A 300 -24.35 -11.87 -5.56
N ASN A 301 -23.68 -11.82 -6.72
CA ASN A 301 -22.76 -12.88 -7.15
C ASN A 301 -21.55 -12.97 -6.20
N TYR A 302 -21.02 -11.83 -5.78
CA TYR A 302 -19.92 -11.73 -4.83
C TYR A 302 -20.26 -12.40 -3.49
N THR A 303 -21.37 -12.01 -2.86
CA THR A 303 -21.83 -12.60 -1.60
C THR A 303 -22.10 -14.10 -1.76
N SER A 304 -22.79 -14.52 -2.82
CA SER A 304 -23.06 -15.94 -3.07
C SER A 304 -21.77 -16.77 -3.23
N MET A 305 -20.78 -16.27 -3.97
CA MET A 305 -19.48 -16.95 -4.12
C MET A 305 -18.71 -17.00 -2.80
N ARG A 306 -18.75 -15.94 -1.98
CA ARG A 306 -18.18 -15.93 -0.63
C ARG A 306 -18.85 -16.94 0.31
N GLU A 307 -20.18 -17.02 0.30
CA GLU A 307 -20.96 -17.98 1.10
C GLU A 307 -20.69 -19.44 0.72
N MET A 308 -20.41 -19.71 -0.57
CA MET A 308 -19.93 -21.00 -1.06
C MET A 308 -18.46 -21.30 -0.70
N GLY A 309 -17.77 -20.41 0.03
CA GLY A 309 -16.37 -20.58 0.45
C GLY A 309 -15.34 -20.31 -0.65
N VAL A 310 -15.71 -19.61 -1.73
CA VAL A 310 -14.78 -19.28 -2.82
C VAL A 310 -13.90 -18.09 -2.43
N ASP A 311 -12.58 -18.28 -2.51
CA ASP A 311 -11.64 -17.17 -2.53
C ASP A 311 -11.69 -16.47 -3.89
N ILE A 312 -12.40 -15.34 -3.92
CA ILE A 312 -12.64 -14.53 -5.11
C ILE A 312 -11.34 -13.88 -5.63
N ALA A 313 -10.41 -13.49 -4.75
CA ALA A 313 -9.14 -12.89 -5.17
C ALA A 313 -8.23 -13.94 -5.81
N ALA A 314 -8.07 -15.12 -5.18
CA ALA A 314 -7.35 -16.23 -5.78
C ALA A 314 -7.99 -16.71 -7.09
N THR A 315 -9.33 -16.70 -7.16
CA THR A 315 -10.08 -17.10 -8.37
C THR A 315 -9.94 -16.08 -9.50
N ALA A 316 -9.94 -14.77 -9.22
CA ALA A 316 -9.69 -13.72 -10.20
C ALA A 316 -8.25 -13.78 -10.74
N SER A 317 -7.26 -14.04 -9.88
CA SER A 317 -5.88 -14.28 -10.27
C SER A 317 -5.73 -15.49 -11.19
N LEU A 318 -6.39 -16.61 -10.84
CA LEU A 318 -6.43 -17.81 -11.68
C LEU A 318 -7.15 -17.57 -13.02
N SER A 319 -8.21 -16.78 -13.03
CA SER A 319 -8.99 -16.47 -14.23
C SER A 319 -8.22 -15.56 -15.18
N SER A 320 -7.47 -14.60 -14.65
CA SER A 320 -6.54 -13.76 -15.42
C SER A 320 -5.43 -14.60 -16.05
N GLN A 321 -4.86 -15.52 -15.26
CA GLN A 321 -3.87 -16.49 -15.75
C GLN A 321 -4.46 -17.40 -16.85
N PHE A 322 -5.75 -17.74 -16.78
CA PHE A 322 -6.45 -18.51 -17.80
C PHE A 322 -6.70 -17.70 -19.08
N ILE A 323 -7.13 -16.43 -18.98
CA ILE A 323 -7.30 -15.53 -20.13
C ILE A 323 -5.98 -15.35 -20.88
N ARG A 324 -4.89 -15.04 -20.16
CA ARG A 324 -3.57 -14.78 -20.77
C ARG A 324 -2.98 -15.98 -21.54
N VAL A 325 -3.35 -17.22 -21.19
CA VAL A 325 -2.74 -18.45 -21.73
C VAL A 325 -3.73 -19.29 -22.56
N GLN A 326 -4.73 -18.64 -23.17
CA GLN A 326 -5.86 -19.23 -23.92
C GLN A 326 -5.50 -20.22 -25.06
N THR A 327 -4.22 -20.46 -25.39
CA THR A 327 -3.82 -21.23 -26.58
C THR A 327 -2.78 -22.35 -26.39
N GLY A 328 -2.34 -22.71 -25.18
CA GLY A 328 -1.24 -23.71 -25.07
C GLY A 328 -0.97 -24.48 -23.78
N PHE A 329 -1.49 -24.10 -22.60
CA PHE A 329 -1.19 -24.84 -21.36
C PHE A 329 -2.32 -25.79 -20.92
N ASN A 330 -1.93 -27.02 -20.56
CA ASN A 330 -2.78 -27.96 -19.84
C ASN A 330 -2.94 -27.51 -18.38
N LEU A 331 -3.78 -26.50 -18.14
CA LEU A 331 -4.35 -26.28 -16.81
C LEU A 331 -5.20 -27.52 -16.44
N VAL A 332 -5.04 -28.00 -15.21
CA VAL A 332 -5.86 -29.11 -14.69
C VAL A 332 -7.34 -28.73 -14.82
N GLU A 333 -8.18 -29.64 -15.33
CA GLU A 333 -9.56 -29.34 -15.71
C GLU A 333 -10.39 -28.71 -14.57
N SER A 334 -10.10 -29.07 -13.31
CA SER A 334 -10.70 -28.44 -12.13
C SER A 334 -10.43 -26.92 -12.04
N LYS A 335 -9.21 -26.47 -12.31
CA LYS A 335 -8.84 -25.04 -12.34
C LYS A 335 -9.54 -24.30 -13.48
N LYS A 336 -9.66 -24.95 -14.64
CA LYS A 336 -10.36 -24.42 -15.81
C LYS A 336 -11.87 -24.28 -15.57
N SER A 337 -12.49 -25.26 -14.91
CA SER A 337 -13.89 -25.18 -14.49
C SER A 337 -14.16 -24.00 -13.54
N VAL A 338 -13.29 -23.81 -12.54
CA VAL A 338 -13.40 -22.69 -11.57
C VAL A 338 -13.23 -21.33 -12.27
N ALA A 339 -12.22 -21.20 -13.15
CA ALA A 339 -12.02 -19.99 -13.93
C ALA A 339 -13.22 -19.67 -14.85
N ASN A 340 -13.72 -20.65 -15.61
CA ASN A 340 -14.89 -20.47 -16.47
C ASN A 340 -16.16 -20.09 -15.67
N GLN A 341 -16.36 -20.67 -14.49
CA GLN A 341 -17.48 -20.32 -13.62
C GLN A 341 -17.39 -18.85 -13.17
N PHE A 342 -16.23 -18.41 -12.69
CA PHE A 342 -16.01 -17.00 -12.31
C PHE A 342 -16.18 -16.05 -13.50
N LEU A 343 -15.61 -16.39 -14.66
CA LEU A 343 -15.73 -15.57 -15.88
C LEU A 343 -17.19 -15.47 -16.39
N SER A 344 -18.07 -16.41 -16.02
CA SER A 344 -19.50 -16.33 -16.31
C SER A 344 -20.31 -15.43 -15.36
N THR A 345 -19.75 -15.03 -14.21
CA THR A 345 -20.43 -14.20 -13.19
C THR A 345 -19.97 -12.74 -13.15
N VAL A 346 -19.03 -12.36 -14.03
CA VAL A 346 -18.39 -11.04 -14.09
C VAL A 346 -18.43 -10.46 -15.51
N GLN A 347 -18.33 -9.14 -15.62
CA GLN A 347 -17.86 -8.48 -16.84
C GLN A 347 -16.33 -8.31 -16.72
N GLU A 348 -15.59 -8.58 -17.78
CA GLU A 348 -14.12 -8.48 -17.82
C GLU A 348 -13.68 -7.35 -18.76
N ARG A 349 -12.57 -6.71 -18.41
CA ARG A 349 -11.85 -5.73 -19.23
C ARG A 349 -10.34 -5.88 -19.02
N THR A 350 -9.63 -6.31 -20.06
CA THR A 350 -8.17 -6.31 -20.06
C THR A 350 -7.62 -4.90 -20.33
N ILE A 351 -6.65 -4.47 -19.53
CA ILE A 351 -5.93 -3.20 -19.61
C ILE A 351 -4.42 -3.50 -19.62
N THR A 352 -3.82 -3.41 -20.80
CA THR A 352 -2.37 -3.57 -20.97
C THR A 352 -1.65 -2.22 -20.90
N LYS A 353 -0.53 -2.16 -20.18
CA LYS A 353 0.36 -1.00 -20.04
C LYS A 353 1.76 -1.36 -20.52
N GLY A 354 2.23 -0.69 -21.58
CA GLY A 354 3.53 -0.99 -22.19
C GLY A 354 3.40 -2.12 -23.22
N ALA A 355 4.41 -2.99 -23.31
CA ALA A 355 4.37 -4.13 -24.21
C ALA A 355 3.33 -5.19 -23.76
N PRO A 356 2.42 -5.64 -24.64
CA PRO A 356 1.48 -6.71 -24.30
C PRO A 356 2.17 -8.05 -24.03
N PRO A 357 1.62 -8.87 -23.13
CA PRO A 357 2.08 -10.24 -22.96
C PRO A 357 1.80 -11.05 -24.23
N PRO A 358 2.66 -12.02 -24.58
CA PRO A 358 2.46 -12.89 -25.73
C PRO A 358 1.33 -13.89 -25.45
N ALA A 359 0.52 -14.18 -26.48
CA ALA A 359 -0.66 -15.06 -26.38
C ALA A 359 -0.36 -16.52 -25.95
N ALA A 360 0.91 -16.94 -26.02
CA ALA A 360 1.37 -18.24 -25.54
C ALA A 360 1.81 -18.24 -24.07
N GLY A 361 1.78 -17.09 -23.39
CA GLY A 361 2.13 -16.97 -21.98
C GLY A 361 3.63 -17.08 -21.65
N ASP A 362 4.54 -17.12 -22.63
CA ASP A 362 5.98 -17.21 -22.33
C ASP A 362 6.52 -15.90 -21.71
N ASP A 363 6.87 -16.01 -20.43
CA ASP A 363 7.45 -14.95 -19.60
C ASP A 363 8.75 -14.38 -20.19
N ARG A 364 9.56 -15.21 -20.87
CA ARG A 364 10.82 -14.76 -21.50
C ARG A 364 10.54 -13.92 -22.74
N THR A 365 9.57 -14.34 -23.55
CA THR A 365 9.08 -13.55 -24.68
C THR A 365 8.49 -12.23 -24.20
N TRP A 366 7.65 -12.19 -23.14
CA TRP A 366 7.15 -10.93 -22.59
C TRP A 366 8.31 -10.02 -22.14
N ALA A 367 9.22 -10.56 -21.32
CA ALA A 367 10.38 -9.82 -20.84
C ALA A 367 11.27 -9.28 -21.97
N SER A 368 11.34 -9.94 -23.13
CA SER A 368 12.09 -9.46 -24.29
C SER A 368 11.43 -8.27 -24.99
N ILE A 369 10.11 -8.30 -25.20
CA ILE A 369 9.36 -7.21 -25.85
C ILE A 369 9.29 -5.98 -24.93
N VAL A 370 9.19 -6.19 -23.62
CA VAL A 370 9.22 -5.11 -22.61
C VAL A 370 10.52 -4.30 -22.65
N GLN A 371 11.65 -4.87 -23.10
CA GLN A 371 12.92 -4.11 -23.19
C GLN A 371 12.89 -3.03 -24.27
N GLU A 372 12.05 -3.18 -25.29
CA GLU A 372 11.95 -2.26 -26.43
C GLU A 372 11.11 -1.03 -26.09
N THR A 373 9.97 -1.23 -25.42
CA THR A 373 9.00 -0.17 -25.10
C THR A 373 8.52 -0.19 -23.63
N PRO A 374 9.43 -0.17 -22.64
CA PRO A 374 9.08 -0.12 -21.23
C PRO A 374 8.46 1.23 -20.88
N ILE A 375 7.38 1.26 -20.10
CA ILE A 375 6.73 2.51 -19.64
C ILE A 375 6.71 2.56 -18.11
N PRO A 376 6.46 3.73 -17.48
CA PRO A 376 6.27 3.79 -16.03
C PRO A 376 5.13 2.87 -15.57
N THR A 377 5.44 1.93 -14.69
CA THR A 377 4.46 1.03 -14.04
C THR A 377 4.29 1.35 -12.56
N GLN A 378 5.34 1.87 -11.91
CA GLN A 378 5.33 2.30 -10.50
C GLN A 378 6.23 3.52 -10.32
N TYR A 379 5.86 4.44 -9.41
CA TYR A 379 6.66 5.63 -9.12
C TYR A 379 6.56 6.06 -7.65
N VAL A 380 7.66 6.66 -7.18
CA VAL A 380 7.74 7.38 -5.90
C VAL A 380 7.65 8.86 -6.24
N LEU A 381 6.68 9.55 -5.66
CA LEU A 381 6.52 11.00 -5.83
C LEU A 381 7.31 11.77 -4.78
N GLY A 382 7.81 12.94 -5.16
CA GLY A 382 8.34 13.95 -4.26
C GLY A 382 7.64 15.29 -4.47
N SER A 383 7.60 16.11 -3.42
CA SER A 383 6.74 17.30 -3.39
C SER A 383 7.33 18.42 -4.26
N LEU A 384 6.54 19.11 -5.07
CA LEU A 384 7.07 20.12 -5.99
C LEU A 384 7.82 21.26 -5.26
N GLU A 385 7.36 21.62 -4.06
CA GLU A 385 8.01 22.56 -3.14
C GLU A 385 9.41 22.13 -2.66
N ASP A 386 9.78 20.85 -2.74
CA ASP A 386 11.13 20.38 -2.34
C ASP A 386 12.21 20.71 -3.37
N LEU A 387 11.81 21.05 -4.60
CA LEU A 387 12.71 21.58 -5.62
C LEU A 387 13.09 23.05 -5.34
N PHE A 388 12.37 23.74 -4.45
CA PHE A 388 12.60 25.15 -4.12
C PHE A 388 13.49 25.29 -2.89
N THR A 389 14.72 24.82 -3.01
CA THR A 389 15.75 24.89 -1.96
C THR A 389 17.06 25.42 -2.52
N ARG A 390 17.98 25.83 -1.64
CA ARG A 390 19.31 26.36 -2.02
C ARG A 390 20.04 25.45 -3.02
N GLU A 391 20.07 24.14 -2.74
CA GLU A 391 20.75 23.12 -3.56
C GLU A 391 20.29 23.10 -5.03
N TYR A 392 19.05 23.48 -5.31
CA TYR A 392 18.45 23.48 -6.65
C TYR A 392 18.43 24.87 -7.28
N MET A 393 18.27 25.94 -6.47
CA MET A 393 17.85 27.27 -6.96
C MET A 393 18.86 28.39 -6.70
N GLU A 394 19.91 28.19 -5.91
CA GLU A 394 20.88 29.24 -5.53
C GLU A 394 21.53 29.94 -6.73
N SER A 395 21.85 29.20 -7.79
CA SER A 395 22.46 29.73 -9.02
C SER A 395 21.52 30.60 -9.87
N LEU A 396 20.22 30.67 -9.56
CA LEU A 396 19.21 31.35 -10.36
C LEU A 396 18.90 32.78 -9.88
N GLY A 397 19.33 33.17 -8.67
CA GLY A 397 19.05 34.49 -8.11
C GLY A 397 17.57 34.76 -7.83
N VAL A 398 16.79 33.72 -7.54
CA VAL A 398 15.35 33.81 -7.21
C VAL A 398 15.10 33.64 -5.72
N MET A 399 14.02 34.22 -5.21
CA MET A 399 13.50 34.10 -3.84
C MET A 399 12.84 32.74 -3.64
N TYR A 400 13.59 31.65 -3.78
CA TYR A 400 13.04 30.28 -3.78
C TYR A 400 12.30 29.94 -2.47
N ASP A 401 12.70 30.49 -1.32
CA ASP A 401 12.01 30.27 -0.03
C ASP A 401 10.59 30.89 -0.01
N GLU A 402 10.39 32.02 -0.69
CA GLU A 402 9.07 32.64 -0.85
C GLU A 402 8.19 31.83 -1.80
N ILE A 403 8.75 31.41 -2.95
CA ILE A 403 8.05 30.55 -3.91
C ILE A 403 7.69 29.21 -3.27
N LYS A 404 8.58 28.61 -2.47
CA LYS A 404 8.32 27.39 -1.69
C LYS A 404 7.11 27.58 -0.79
N THR A 405 7.09 28.66 -0.01
CA THR A 405 6.00 28.98 0.94
C THR A 405 4.67 29.14 0.21
N LYS A 406 4.65 29.88 -0.91
CA LYS A 406 3.45 30.09 -1.75
C LYS A 406 2.98 28.82 -2.43
N ILE A 407 3.89 27.96 -2.91
CA ILE A 407 3.54 26.62 -3.42
C ILE A 407 2.86 25.82 -2.32
N THR A 408 3.47 25.67 -1.14
CA THR A 408 2.89 24.88 -0.04
C THR A 408 1.49 25.36 0.34
N ALA A 409 1.28 26.67 0.46
CA ALA A 409 -0.01 27.25 0.80
C ALA A 409 -1.07 26.99 -0.30
N TYR A 410 -0.83 27.45 -1.53
CA TYR A 410 -1.81 27.35 -2.61
C TYR A 410 -2.02 25.92 -3.09
N LYS A 411 -1.04 25.03 -2.93
CA LYS A 411 -1.19 23.60 -3.22
C LYS A 411 -2.27 22.97 -2.31
N GLY A 412 -2.41 23.41 -1.06
CA GLY A 412 -3.54 23.01 -0.20
C GLY A 412 -4.92 23.49 -0.71
N GLU A 413 -4.97 24.67 -1.32
CA GLU A 413 -6.21 25.26 -1.87
C GLU A 413 -6.57 24.74 -3.28
N TYR A 414 -5.63 24.09 -3.98
CA TYR A 414 -5.77 23.68 -5.38
C TYR A 414 -6.97 22.75 -5.64
N CYS A 415 -7.38 21.94 -4.65
CA CYS A 415 -8.63 21.17 -4.75
C CYS A 415 -9.87 22.07 -4.91
N GLN A 416 -9.96 23.13 -4.11
CA GLN A 416 -11.12 24.04 -4.12
C GLN A 416 -11.25 24.71 -5.49
N PHE A 417 -10.11 25.12 -6.07
CA PHE A 417 -10.03 25.66 -7.44
C PHE A 417 -10.51 24.67 -8.52
N LEU A 418 -10.12 23.39 -8.43
CA LEU A 418 -10.62 22.38 -9.36
C LEU A 418 -12.13 22.13 -9.20
N ARG A 419 -12.66 22.18 -7.96
CA ARG A 419 -14.12 22.11 -7.71
C ARG A 419 -14.85 23.31 -8.29
N GLU A 420 -14.32 24.52 -8.15
CA GLU A 420 -14.90 25.75 -8.71
C GLU A 420 -14.90 25.75 -10.25
N LYS A 421 -13.96 25.04 -10.88
CA LYS A 421 -13.96 24.74 -12.33
C LYS A 421 -14.91 23.60 -12.74
N GLY A 422 -15.65 22.99 -11.81
CA GLY A 422 -16.53 21.84 -12.08
C GLY A 422 -15.78 20.53 -12.37
N LEU A 423 -14.48 20.46 -12.06
CA LEU A 423 -13.65 19.25 -12.26
C LEU A 423 -13.71 18.29 -11.06
N LEU A 424 -14.20 18.77 -9.90
CA LEU A 424 -14.42 18.00 -8.68
C LEU A 424 -15.80 18.29 -8.11
N ASP A 425 -16.37 17.31 -7.41
CA ASP A 425 -17.67 17.42 -6.76
C ASP A 425 -17.50 17.87 -5.29
N ASN A 426 -16.49 17.35 -4.60
CA ASN A 426 -16.08 17.78 -3.27
C ASN A 426 -14.55 17.67 -3.07
N CYS A 427 -14.07 18.10 -1.89
CA CYS A 427 -12.67 18.03 -1.48
C CYS A 427 -12.52 17.29 -0.13
N ILE A 428 -13.29 16.22 0.07
CA ILE A 428 -13.34 15.46 1.31
C ILE A 428 -12.28 14.36 1.30
N ASP A 429 -11.56 14.21 2.42
CA ASP A 429 -10.60 13.12 2.64
C ASP A 429 -11.31 11.78 2.84
N SER A 430 -11.79 11.18 1.76
CA SER A 430 -12.44 9.86 1.80
C SER A 430 -11.50 8.71 2.23
N VAL A 431 -10.20 8.96 2.40
CA VAL A 431 -9.18 7.91 2.54
C VAL A 431 -8.75 7.69 3.99
N ASN A 432 -8.89 8.71 4.84
CA ASN A 432 -8.54 8.62 6.25
C ASN A 432 -9.58 9.31 7.15
N VAL A 433 -10.83 9.44 6.69
CA VAL A 433 -11.89 10.10 7.45
C VAL A 433 -13.16 9.28 7.46
N ILE A 434 -13.71 9.15 8.65
CA ILE A 434 -15.01 8.54 8.90
C ILE A 434 -15.97 9.69 9.18
N ILE A 435 -17.05 9.78 8.40
CA ILE A 435 -18.15 10.73 8.60
C ILE A 435 -19.38 9.94 9.04
N LEU A 436 -19.94 10.25 10.20
CA LEU A 436 -21.06 9.55 10.82
C LEU A 436 -22.24 10.50 10.98
N GLU A 437 -23.22 10.38 10.08
CA GLU A 437 -24.50 11.08 10.24
C GLU A 437 -25.31 10.49 11.40
N GLY A 438 -25.90 11.35 12.21
CA GLY A 438 -26.70 10.95 13.35
C GLY A 438 -25.89 10.45 14.55
N THR A 439 -24.67 10.98 14.73
CA THR A 439 -23.76 10.68 15.84
C THR A 439 -23.29 11.97 16.51
N GLU A 440 -23.08 11.95 17.82
CA GLU A 440 -22.43 13.00 18.60
C GLU A 440 -21.42 12.36 19.57
N ILE A 441 -20.25 12.98 19.73
CA ILE A 441 -19.25 12.64 20.74
C ILE A 441 -19.47 13.58 21.95
N PHE A 442 -19.18 13.11 23.16
CA PHE A 442 -19.15 13.91 24.38
C PHE A 442 -17.77 13.79 25.04
N GLY A 443 -17.22 14.89 25.54
CA GLY A 443 -15.91 14.87 26.19
C GLY A 443 -15.30 16.25 26.36
N ALA A 444 -13.97 16.30 26.48
CA ALA A 444 -13.21 17.54 26.60
C ALA A 444 -13.07 18.22 25.22
N VAL A 445 -13.94 19.21 24.94
CA VAL A 445 -14.05 19.88 23.65
C VAL A 445 -13.37 21.25 23.59
N LYS A 446 -12.84 21.59 22.41
CA LYS A 446 -12.66 22.99 22.02
C LYS A 446 -13.90 23.43 21.23
N GLU A 447 -14.75 24.24 21.85
CA GLU A 447 -15.92 24.81 21.17
C GLU A 447 -15.55 26.03 20.33
N LYS A 448 -16.14 26.14 19.14
CA LYS A 448 -16.09 27.34 18.30
C LYS A 448 -17.46 27.59 17.66
N THR A 449 -17.90 28.83 17.60
CA THR A 449 -19.07 29.20 16.78
C THR A 449 -18.60 29.48 15.37
N SER A 450 -18.95 28.62 14.41
CA SER A 450 -18.47 28.72 13.03
C SER A 450 -19.34 27.93 12.06
N SER A 451 -19.10 28.04 10.74
CA SER A 451 -19.70 27.10 9.78
C SER A 451 -19.04 25.73 9.87
N TRP A 452 -19.65 24.72 9.25
CA TRP A 452 -19.07 23.37 9.08
C TRP A 452 -17.67 23.43 8.45
N ARG A 453 -17.50 24.29 7.44
CA ARG A 453 -16.21 24.45 6.73
C ARG A 453 -15.16 25.07 7.65
N ASP A 454 -15.50 26.16 8.32
CA ASP A 454 -14.60 26.79 9.29
C ASP A 454 -14.23 25.82 10.43
N CYS A 455 -15.15 24.93 10.82
CA CYS A 455 -14.94 23.90 11.85
C CYS A 455 -13.94 22.85 11.36
N HIS A 456 -14.21 22.28 10.17
CA HIS A 456 -13.34 21.35 9.47
C HIS A 456 -11.92 21.91 9.33
N ASP A 457 -11.79 23.14 8.81
CA ASP A 457 -10.49 23.76 8.54
C ASP A 457 -9.75 24.12 9.84
N SER A 458 -10.47 24.58 10.88
CA SER A 458 -9.88 24.77 12.22
C SER A 458 -9.37 23.47 12.82
N CYS A 459 -10.12 22.37 12.66
CA CYS A 459 -9.68 21.07 13.11
C CYS A 459 -8.48 20.57 12.29
N GLN A 460 -8.41 20.85 10.98
CA GLN A 460 -7.24 20.52 10.15
C GLN A 460 -5.97 21.23 10.65
N GLU A 461 -6.03 22.54 10.87
CA GLU A 461 -4.90 23.35 11.37
C GLU A 461 -4.44 22.92 12.77
N ASP A 462 -5.37 22.54 13.65
CA ASP A 462 -5.04 22.13 15.01
C ASP A 462 -4.40 20.73 15.06
N LYS A 463 -3.11 20.67 15.40
CA LYS A 463 -2.32 19.43 15.54
C LYS A 463 -2.78 18.48 16.66
N SER A 464 -3.71 18.93 17.51
CA SER A 464 -4.32 18.14 18.58
C SER A 464 -5.73 17.64 18.24
N CYS A 465 -6.40 18.23 17.23
CA CYS A 465 -7.73 17.81 16.81
C CYS A 465 -7.66 16.53 15.97
N VAL A 466 -8.44 15.52 16.36
CA VAL A 466 -8.56 14.22 15.65
C VAL A 466 -10.00 13.88 15.25
N ALA A 467 -10.99 14.56 15.84
CA ALA A 467 -12.39 14.45 15.45
C ALA A 467 -13.12 15.78 15.69
N MET A 468 -14.25 15.99 15.01
CA MET A 468 -15.18 17.09 15.29
C MET A 468 -16.63 16.61 15.24
N ASP A 469 -17.51 17.32 15.92
CA ASP A 469 -18.96 17.26 15.68
C ASP A 469 -19.46 18.60 15.14
N PHE A 470 -20.49 18.51 14.30
CA PHE A 470 -21.21 19.67 13.78
C PHE A 470 -22.71 19.38 13.65
N CYS A 471 -23.58 20.30 14.10
CA CYS A 471 -25.02 20.16 13.92
C CYS A 471 -25.46 20.61 12.52
N LYS A 472 -25.99 19.68 11.73
CA LYS A 472 -26.42 19.90 10.33
C LYS A 472 -27.79 20.58 10.25
N ASP A 473 -28.72 20.17 11.10
CA ASP A 473 -30.13 20.58 11.06
C ASP A 473 -30.50 21.69 12.08
N CYS A 474 -29.53 22.20 12.83
CA CYS A 474 -29.78 23.21 13.85
C CYS A 474 -30.13 24.58 13.25
N LEU A 475 -31.35 25.06 13.55
CA LEU A 475 -31.89 26.30 12.99
C LEU A 475 -31.06 27.55 13.35
N ARG A 476 -30.72 28.34 12.31
CA ARG A 476 -29.93 29.60 12.40
C ARG A 476 -30.41 30.62 13.44
N SER A 477 -31.66 30.57 13.88
CA SER A 477 -32.24 31.47 14.87
C SER A 477 -31.72 31.22 16.29
N ASP A 478 -31.21 30.03 16.58
CA ASP A 478 -30.87 29.61 17.94
C ASP A 478 -29.35 29.61 18.14
N LYS A 479 -28.83 30.70 18.70
CA LYS A 479 -27.39 31.00 18.83
C LYS A 479 -26.58 29.97 19.61
N LYS A 480 -27.24 29.00 20.25
CA LYS A 480 -26.63 27.93 21.04
C LYS A 480 -26.12 26.76 20.20
N TYR A 481 -26.50 26.66 18.92
CA TYR A 481 -26.39 25.41 18.14
C TYR A 481 -25.58 25.46 16.83
N GLN A 482 -24.84 26.55 16.55
CA GLN A 482 -23.75 26.52 15.55
C GLN A 482 -22.42 26.17 16.24
N LYS A 483 -22.42 25.12 17.06
CA LYS A 483 -21.23 24.68 17.79
C LYS A 483 -20.46 23.68 16.96
N CYS A 484 -19.30 24.11 16.50
CA CYS A 484 -18.19 23.23 16.21
C CYS A 484 -17.64 22.72 17.54
N GLN A 485 -17.62 21.41 17.75
CA GLN A 485 -16.92 20.78 18.87
C GLN A 485 -15.73 20.00 18.31
N MET A 486 -14.52 20.31 18.76
CA MET A 486 -13.29 19.63 18.34
C MET A 486 -12.71 18.78 19.47
N TYR A 487 -12.39 17.52 19.16
CA TYR A 487 -11.93 16.50 20.11
C TYR A 487 -10.47 16.14 19.90
N THR A 488 -9.82 15.73 20.99
CA THR A 488 -8.40 15.31 20.99
C THR A 488 -8.27 13.83 21.34
N GLU A 489 -7.17 13.23 20.88
CA GLU A 489 -6.88 11.80 21.03
C GLU A 489 -6.79 11.34 22.50
N ASP A 490 -6.18 12.16 23.37
CA ASP A 490 -5.98 11.84 24.78
C ASP A 490 -7.20 12.21 25.67
N GLY A 491 -8.33 12.60 25.06
CA GLY A 491 -9.57 12.93 25.77
C GLY A 491 -10.32 11.69 26.28
N TYR A 492 -10.94 11.79 27.46
CA TYR A 492 -12.02 10.87 27.82
C TYR A 492 -13.26 11.29 27.03
N ASN A 493 -13.61 10.49 26.03
CA ASN A 493 -14.72 10.75 25.12
C ASN A 493 -15.70 9.56 25.13
N GLU A 494 -16.99 9.83 24.97
CA GLU A 494 -18.07 8.85 24.77
C GLU A 494 -18.86 9.26 23.51
N ALA A 495 -19.70 8.41 22.93
CA ALA A 495 -20.54 8.81 21.79
C ALA A 495 -21.90 8.11 21.75
N GLU A 496 -22.91 8.85 21.27
CA GLU A 496 -24.28 8.37 21.16
C GLU A 496 -24.91 8.70 19.79
N SER A 497 -26.06 8.09 19.51
CA SER A 497 -26.81 8.35 18.28
C SER A 497 -27.65 9.64 18.43
N HIS A 498 -27.19 10.75 17.87
CA HIS A 498 -27.91 12.02 17.88
C HIS A 498 -28.25 12.49 16.44
N THR A 499 -29.51 12.37 16.01
CA THR A 499 -29.92 12.43 14.60
C THR A 499 -29.60 13.72 13.84
N ALA A 500 -29.46 14.86 14.53
CA ALA A 500 -29.16 16.16 13.92
C ALA A 500 -27.65 16.48 13.83
N MET A 501 -26.79 15.63 14.41
CA MET A 501 -25.35 15.83 14.51
C MET A 501 -24.60 14.96 13.48
N GLU A 502 -23.47 15.48 13.00
CA GLU A 502 -22.56 14.81 12.09
C GLU A 502 -21.16 14.79 12.73
N THR A 503 -20.67 13.60 13.05
CA THR A 503 -19.31 13.39 13.57
C THR A 503 -18.35 13.15 12.42
N THR A 504 -17.18 13.77 12.45
CA THR A 504 -16.08 13.53 11.50
C THR A 504 -14.81 13.13 12.27
N ILE A 505 -14.21 11.97 11.97
CA ILE A 505 -13.01 11.44 12.65
C ILE A 505 -11.88 11.25 11.64
N TRP A 506 -10.72 11.87 11.85
CA TRP A 506 -9.55 11.76 10.97
C TRP A 506 -8.53 10.73 11.47
N LEU A 507 -8.61 9.50 10.94
CA LEU A 507 -7.66 8.41 11.17
C LEU A 507 -6.19 8.82 10.88
N SER A 508 -5.98 9.71 9.91
CA SER A 508 -4.66 10.24 9.54
C SER A 508 -4.03 11.12 10.63
N LYS A 509 -4.85 11.73 11.50
CA LYS A 509 -4.43 12.63 12.58
C LYS A 509 -4.24 11.94 13.92
N ILE A 510 -4.87 10.78 14.13
CA ILE A 510 -4.62 9.89 15.27
C ILE A 510 -3.17 9.41 15.24
N LYS A 511 -2.46 9.49 16.38
CA LYS A 511 -1.06 9.04 16.52
C LYS A 511 -0.98 7.59 17.02
N ARG A 512 -1.86 7.22 17.95
CA ARG A 512 -1.99 5.91 18.59
C ARG A 512 -3.41 5.37 18.40
N GLN A 513 -4.38 5.93 19.11
CA GLN A 513 -5.78 5.51 19.06
C GLN A 513 -6.69 6.60 19.60
N LEU A 514 -7.84 6.84 18.94
CA LEU A 514 -8.95 7.54 19.59
C LEU A 514 -9.83 6.50 20.26
N VAL A 515 -10.04 6.63 21.57
CA VAL A 515 -10.87 5.72 22.37
C VAL A 515 -12.17 6.41 22.75
N LEU A 516 -13.29 5.77 22.40
CA LEU A 516 -14.63 6.17 22.84
C LEU A 516 -15.14 5.15 23.86
N TYR A 517 -15.31 5.60 25.10
CA TYR A 517 -15.78 4.80 26.23
C TYR A 517 -17.31 4.69 26.23
N ASN A 518 -17.83 3.62 26.84
CA ASN A 518 -19.26 3.28 26.87
C ASN A 518 -19.93 3.37 25.48
N THR A 519 -19.18 3.03 24.43
CA THR A 519 -19.54 3.27 23.03
C THR A 519 -19.38 2.00 22.21
N ALA A 520 -20.36 1.69 21.36
CA ALA A 520 -20.31 0.61 20.38
C ALA A 520 -20.71 1.07 18.97
N VAL A 521 -20.20 0.34 17.97
CA VAL A 521 -20.50 0.58 16.55
C VAL A 521 -21.85 -0.04 16.15
N ILE A 522 -22.67 0.75 15.45
CA ILE A 522 -23.74 0.27 14.57
C ILE A 522 -23.13 0.16 13.17
N GLY A 523 -22.98 -1.06 12.66
CA GLY A 523 -22.21 -1.32 11.45
C GLY A 523 -22.16 -2.79 11.04
N SER A 524 -21.60 -3.03 9.85
CA SER A 524 -21.28 -4.35 9.32
C SER A 524 -20.00 -4.89 9.96
N GLU A 525 -20.14 -5.84 10.89
CA GLU A 525 -18.99 -6.54 11.50
C GLU A 525 -18.13 -7.22 10.42
N ARG A 526 -16.81 -6.97 10.44
CA ARG A 526 -15.86 -7.67 9.60
C ARG A 526 -15.67 -9.10 10.12
N LEU A 527 -16.08 -10.08 9.32
CA LEU A 527 -16.03 -11.49 9.67
C LEU A 527 -14.60 -12.03 9.63
N SER A 528 -13.95 -12.12 10.80
CA SER A 528 -12.72 -12.92 10.95
C SER A 528 -13.05 -14.43 11.04
N TYR A 529 -12.14 -15.28 10.54
CA TYR A 529 -12.35 -16.73 10.43
C TYR A 529 -12.22 -17.48 11.78
N GLU A 530 -11.74 -16.80 12.83
CA GLU A 530 -11.61 -17.36 14.17
C GLU A 530 -12.68 -16.80 15.12
N SER A 531 -12.99 -17.54 16.18
CA SER A 531 -14.05 -17.18 17.12
C SER A 531 -13.91 -15.76 17.64
N ASN A 532 -15.00 -14.97 17.60
CA ASN A 532 -15.13 -13.57 18.06
C ASN A 532 -15.00 -13.39 19.60
N TYR A 533 -14.26 -14.29 20.23
CA TYR A 533 -13.83 -14.24 21.62
C TYR A 533 -12.35 -13.85 21.66
N SER A 534 -12.08 -12.67 22.22
CA SER A 534 -10.76 -12.14 22.50
C SER A 534 -10.45 -12.26 23.99
N LYS A 535 -9.22 -12.60 24.35
CA LYS A 535 -8.83 -12.75 25.77
C LYS A 535 -8.59 -11.40 26.46
N SER A 536 -8.30 -10.36 25.68
CA SER A 536 -8.13 -9.00 26.17
C SER A 536 -8.41 -7.99 25.06
N ILE A 537 -8.35 -6.70 25.41
CA ILE A 537 -8.44 -5.62 24.42
C ILE A 537 -7.22 -5.61 23.48
N GLN A 538 -6.03 -5.97 23.99
CA GLN A 538 -4.80 -6.06 23.17
C GLN A 538 -4.86 -7.18 22.14
N ASP A 539 -5.45 -8.33 22.47
CA ASP A 539 -5.72 -9.43 21.51
C ASP A 539 -6.70 -8.95 20.41
N CYS A 540 -7.72 -8.17 20.78
CA CYS A 540 -8.67 -7.60 19.82
C CYS A 540 -8.00 -6.58 18.88
N VAL A 541 -7.13 -5.72 19.42
CA VAL A 541 -6.32 -4.78 18.63
C VAL A 541 -5.35 -5.52 17.71
N GLN A 542 -4.64 -6.54 18.19
CA GLN A 542 -3.68 -7.29 17.36
C GLN A 542 -4.37 -7.93 16.15
N ARG A 543 -5.53 -8.57 16.33
CA ARG A 543 -6.31 -9.14 15.22
C ARG A 543 -6.78 -8.09 14.21
N CYS A 544 -6.96 -6.84 14.64
CA CYS A 544 -7.25 -5.73 13.75
C CYS A 544 -5.99 -5.31 12.97
N LEU A 545 -4.83 -5.23 13.61
CA LEU A 545 -3.55 -4.94 12.95
C LEU A 545 -3.10 -6.06 11.98
N ASP A 546 -3.48 -7.31 12.26
CA ASP A 546 -3.23 -8.47 11.39
C ASP A 546 -4.17 -8.48 10.15
N ASP A 547 -5.21 -7.64 10.11
CA ASP A 547 -6.14 -7.49 8.99
C ASP A 547 -5.94 -6.16 8.26
N GLU A 548 -5.52 -6.23 6.99
CA GLU A 548 -5.12 -5.08 6.15
C GLU A 548 -6.21 -4.01 5.90
N TYR A 549 -7.43 -4.21 6.39
CA TYR A 549 -8.59 -3.31 6.22
C TYR A 549 -9.27 -2.95 7.54
N CYS A 550 -8.89 -3.56 8.66
CA CYS A 550 -9.47 -3.22 9.95
C CYS A 550 -8.85 -1.92 10.48
N VAL A 551 -9.71 -0.96 10.82
CA VAL A 551 -9.30 0.36 11.36
C VAL A 551 -10.06 0.72 12.63
N ILE A 552 -11.11 -0.04 12.97
CA ILE A 552 -11.92 0.18 14.16
C ILE A 552 -12.15 -1.17 14.86
N ILE A 553 -12.07 -1.18 16.19
CA ILE A 553 -12.62 -2.28 16.99
C ILE A 553 -13.66 -1.78 17.99
N THR A 554 -14.61 -2.65 18.34
CA THR A 554 -15.39 -2.51 19.58
C THR A 554 -15.06 -3.70 20.49
N TYR A 555 -14.58 -3.43 21.70
CA TYR A 555 -14.30 -4.42 22.74
C TYR A 555 -15.22 -4.21 23.94
N CYS A 556 -15.74 -5.28 24.54
CA CYS A 556 -16.66 -5.23 25.68
C CYS A 556 -16.14 -6.16 26.78
N ASN A 557 -15.84 -5.68 27.99
CA ASN A 557 -15.42 -6.56 29.09
C ASN A 557 -16.63 -7.24 29.79
N CYS A 558 -17.55 -7.76 28.98
CA CYS A 558 -18.93 -8.02 29.33
C CYS A 558 -19.15 -9.53 29.43
N THR A 559 -19.29 -10.04 30.65
CA THR A 559 -19.30 -11.49 30.96
C THR A 559 -20.34 -12.30 30.19
N ASP A 560 -21.42 -11.65 29.76
CA ASP A 560 -22.61 -12.30 29.25
C ASP A 560 -22.71 -12.26 27.70
N LYS A 561 -21.73 -11.63 27.02
CA LYS A 561 -21.75 -11.48 25.55
C LYS A 561 -20.92 -12.57 24.85
N ILE A 562 -21.57 -13.29 23.94
CA ILE A 562 -20.99 -14.36 23.09
C ILE A 562 -19.85 -13.83 22.19
N ARG A 563 -19.85 -12.52 21.89
CA ARG A 563 -18.79 -11.82 21.15
C ARG A 563 -18.34 -10.61 21.97
N ASN A 564 -17.09 -10.60 22.40
CA ASN A 564 -16.51 -9.50 23.19
C ASN A 564 -15.51 -8.64 22.39
N CYS A 565 -15.18 -9.05 21.17
CA CYS A 565 -14.37 -8.31 20.22
C CYS A 565 -15.09 -8.29 18.86
N LYS A 566 -15.15 -7.11 18.24
CA LYS A 566 -15.72 -6.87 16.91
C LYS A 566 -14.77 -5.97 16.13
N LEU A 567 -14.55 -6.30 14.86
CA LEU A 567 -13.65 -5.59 13.96
C LEU A 567 -14.51 -4.90 12.88
N TYR A 568 -14.10 -3.72 12.44
CA TYR A 568 -14.78 -2.98 11.37
C TYR A 568 -13.77 -2.29 10.44
N THR A 569 -14.14 -2.20 9.16
CA THR A 569 -13.48 -1.34 8.17
C THR A 569 -13.97 0.10 8.31
N GLN A 570 -13.32 1.05 7.61
CA GLN A 570 -13.71 2.47 7.61
C GLN A 570 -15.17 2.66 7.16
N ASP A 571 -15.60 1.88 6.17
CA ASP A 571 -16.93 1.95 5.57
C ASP A 571 -17.91 0.95 6.21
N GLY A 572 -17.43 0.13 7.15
CA GLY A 572 -18.25 -0.84 7.90
C GLY A 572 -19.01 -0.22 9.08
N ILE A 573 -18.81 1.06 9.37
CA ILE A 573 -19.49 1.80 10.44
C ILE A 573 -20.54 2.75 9.84
N PHE A 574 -21.75 2.71 10.38
CA PHE A 574 -22.85 3.61 9.98
C PHE A 574 -23.12 4.68 11.04
N ARG A 575 -23.03 4.33 12.32
CA ARG A 575 -23.31 5.20 13.47
C ARG A 575 -22.62 4.68 14.73
N LEU A 576 -22.47 5.54 15.74
CA LEU A 576 -22.13 5.12 17.10
C LEU A 576 -23.38 5.16 18.00
N LYS A 577 -23.33 4.37 19.08
CA LYS A 577 -24.35 4.34 20.12
C LYS A 577 -23.70 4.14 21.49
N ALA A 578 -24.39 4.61 22.53
CA ALA A 578 -24.07 4.25 23.90
C ALA A 578 -24.23 2.73 24.12
N GLU A 579 -23.24 2.10 24.75
CA GLU A 579 -23.25 0.70 25.17
C GLU A 579 -22.28 0.51 26.36
N ASP A 580 -22.82 0.59 27.58
CA ASP A 580 -22.08 0.48 28.85
C ASP A 580 -21.07 -0.68 28.86
N GLY A 581 -19.86 -0.40 29.38
CA GLY A 581 -18.78 -1.38 29.48
C GLY A 581 -18.12 -1.76 28.14
N SER A 582 -18.53 -1.13 27.04
CA SER A 582 -17.87 -1.23 25.73
C SER A 582 -16.88 -0.09 25.53
N GLN A 583 -15.84 -0.34 24.75
CA GLN A 583 -14.87 0.65 24.29
C GLN A 583 -14.71 0.49 22.79
N THR A 584 -14.87 1.56 22.03
CA THR A 584 -14.63 1.59 20.59
C THR A 584 -13.34 2.35 20.30
N HIS A 585 -12.42 1.71 19.58
CA HIS A 585 -11.09 2.23 19.29
C HIS A 585 -10.95 2.46 17.80
N PHE A 586 -10.61 3.69 17.41
CA PHE A 586 -10.21 4.05 16.07
C PHE A 586 -8.67 4.04 16.02
N LEU A 587 -8.10 3.16 15.21
CA LEU A 587 -6.66 2.95 15.15
C LEU A 587 -6.01 3.88 14.12
N SER A 588 -4.76 4.27 14.36
CA SER A 588 -3.99 5.03 13.36
C SER A 588 -3.52 4.13 12.22
N ASN A 589 -3.68 4.59 10.98
CA ASN A 589 -3.13 3.96 9.76
C ASN A 589 -1.58 3.93 9.71
N LYS A 590 -0.89 4.38 10.78
CA LYS A 590 0.57 4.43 10.93
C LYS A 590 1.14 3.38 11.89
N ILE A 591 0.28 2.58 12.52
CA ILE A 591 0.66 1.61 13.54
C ILE A 591 0.74 0.22 12.93
N ASN A 592 1.81 -0.50 13.28
CA ASN A 592 2.04 -1.88 12.84
C ASN A 592 2.15 -2.85 14.02
N SER A 593 2.04 -2.38 15.27
CA SER A 593 2.09 -3.23 16.46
C SER A 593 1.28 -2.69 17.64
N VAL A 594 0.78 -3.60 18.49
CA VAL A 594 0.18 -3.27 19.79
C VAL A 594 1.14 -2.47 20.70
N TYR A 595 2.46 -2.64 20.53
CA TYR A 595 3.48 -1.94 21.32
C TYR A 595 3.48 -0.42 21.08
N ASP A 596 3.20 0.02 19.85
CA ASP A 596 3.12 1.44 19.47
C ASP A 596 1.93 2.15 20.14
N ILE A 597 0.89 1.40 20.52
CA ILE A 597 -0.33 1.92 21.16
C ILE A 597 -0.15 2.04 22.67
N TYR A 598 0.39 1.01 23.33
CA TYR A 598 0.36 0.89 24.79
C TYR A 598 1.68 1.24 25.52
N THR A 599 2.72 1.67 24.81
CA THR A 599 3.93 2.16 25.49
C THR A 599 3.76 3.57 26.06
N THR A 600 4.06 3.69 27.36
CA THR A 600 4.03 4.95 28.09
C THR A 600 5.31 5.74 27.85
N SER A 601 5.18 6.98 27.37
CA SER A 601 6.13 8.02 27.74
C SER A 601 6.18 8.10 29.26
N LYS A 602 7.38 8.03 29.86
CA LYS A 602 7.58 8.09 31.32
C LYS A 602 6.71 9.19 31.95
N PRO A 603 6.02 8.93 33.09
CA PRO A 603 5.39 10.02 33.83
C PRO A 603 6.46 11.04 34.21
N GLN A 604 6.23 12.31 33.89
CA GLN A 604 7.03 13.39 34.47
C GLN A 604 6.73 13.42 35.97
N ASN A 605 7.76 13.28 36.80
CA ASN A 605 7.63 13.42 38.24
C ASN A 605 7.16 14.85 38.56
N LEU A 606 5.89 14.97 38.96
CA LEU A 606 5.38 16.17 39.60
C LEU A 606 5.93 16.24 41.05
N THR A 607 7.18 16.64 41.18
CA THR A 607 7.71 17.13 42.46
C THR A 607 7.18 18.55 42.68
N GLY A 608 6.03 18.65 43.37
CA GLY A 608 5.61 19.91 44.00
C GLY A 608 6.57 20.27 45.15
N PRO A 609 6.69 21.57 45.49
CA PRO A 609 7.65 22.03 46.49
C PRO A 609 7.20 21.76 47.93
N ASN A 610 8.17 21.40 48.77
CA ASN A 610 8.26 21.78 50.18
C ASN A 610 9.47 22.69 50.33
#